data_AF-A0A1I2Q327-F1
#
_entry.id   AF-A0A1I2Q327-F1
#
_cell.length_a   1.000
_cell.length_b   1.000
_cell.length_c   1.000
_cell.angle_alpha   90.00
_cell.angle_beta   90.00
_cell.angle_gamma   90.00
#
_symmetry.space_group_name_H-M   'P 1'
#
loop_
_entity.id
_entity.type
_entity.pdbx_description
1 polymer ?
#
loop_
_entity_poly.entity_id
_entity_poly.type
_entity_poly.pdbx_seq_one_letter_code
_entity_poly.pdbx_strand_id
1 'polypeptide(L)'
;MKKDIPFKDESLDQTFRMYEKKFKALADVRRLHILNEITDAGEVCVCDLSEKLHVPQSKLSYHLKILMDAELITKDTRGTWSYYKLNHKEMNHLLSQELCCLFRKE
;
A
#
# COMPACT_ATOMS: atom_id res chain seq x y z
N MET A 1 -5.33 26.83 15.50
CA MET A 1 -6.52 26.44 16.29
C MET A 1 -6.78 24.95 16.06
N LYS A 2 -6.12 24.08 16.84
CA LYS A 2 -6.40 22.64 16.83
C LYS A 2 -7.70 22.46 17.59
N LYS A 3 -8.81 22.22 16.90
CA LYS A 3 -10.01 21.70 17.54
C LYS A 3 -9.83 20.19 17.58
N ASP A 4 -9.36 19.69 18.71
CA ASP A 4 -9.41 18.26 18.99
C ASP A 4 -10.88 17.86 19.00
N ILE A 5 -11.27 17.05 18.01
CA ILE A 5 -12.56 16.41 17.96
C ILE A 5 -12.44 15.21 18.90
N PRO A 6 -13.23 15.12 19.99
CA PRO A 6 -13.12 14.01 20.92
C PRO A 6 -13.63 12.74 20.23
N PHE A 7 -12.72 11.84 19.85
CA PHE A 7 -13.08 10.53 19.31
C PHE A 7 -13.68 9.68 20.42
N LYS A 8 -14.93 9.23 20.24
CA LYS A 8 -15.79 8.66 21.29
C LYS A 8 -15.80 7.12 21.32
N ASP A 9 -14.93 6.46 20.54
CA ASP A 9 -14.95 5.00 20.38
C ASP A 9 -13.53 4.47 20.08
N GLU A 10 -12.87 3.86 21.08
CA GLU A 10 -11.48 3.36 21.02
C GLU A 10 -11.29 2.27 19.94
N SER A 11 -12.35 1.51 19.63
CA SER A 11 -12.29 0.43 18.63
C SER A 11 -12.21 0.95 17.19
N LEU A 12 -12.77 2.13 16.91
CA LEU A 12 -12.77 2.74 15.58
C LEU A 12 -11.47 3.49 15.28
N ASP A 13 -10.81 4.04 16.31
CA ASP A 13 -9.54 4.77 16.13
C ASP A 13 -8.44 3.86 15.59
N GLN A 14 -8.34 2.64 16.12
CA GLN A 14 -7.37 1.65 15.65
C GLN A 14 -7.60 1.28 14.17
N THR A 15 -8.87 1.06 13.78
CA THR A 15 -9.25 0.79 12.40
C THR A 15 -8.91 1.98 11.49
N PHE A 16 -9.21 3.21 11.92
CA PHE A 16 -8.86 4.41 11.14
C PHE A 16 -7.37 4.64 11.01
N ARG A 17 -6.55 4.30 12.01
CA ARG A 17 -5.08 4.35 11.89
C ARG A 17 -4.55 3.37 10.85
N MET A 18 -5.12 2.16 10.77
CA MET A 18 -4.77 1.19 9.73
C MET A 18 -5.11 1.73 8.34
N TYR A 19 -6.31 2.28 8.16
CA TYR A 19 -6.71 2.91 6.90
C TYR A 19 -5.86 4.14 6.56
N GLU A 20 -5.55 4.99 7.54
CA GLU A 20 -4.70 6.17 7.35
C GLU A 20 -3.32 5.79 6.81
N LYS A 21 -2.70 4.75 7.37
CA LYS A 21 -1.40 4.23 6.91
C LYS A 21 -1.48 3.78 5.45
N LYS A 22 -2.53 3.04 5.09
CA LYS A 22 -2.76 2.54 3.73
C LYS A 22 -3.03 3.66 2.74
N PHE A 23 -3.90 4.62 3.07
CA PHE A 23 -4.16 5.77 2.22
C PHE A 23 -2.94 6.67 2.05
N LYS A 24 -2.15 6.90 3.11
CA LYS A 24 -0.86 7.60 3.01
C LYS A 24 0.13 6.86 2.11
N ALA A 25 0.07 5.53 2.04
CA ALA A 25 0.86 4.73 1.12
C ALA A 25 0.41 4.88 -0.34
N LEU A 26 -0.90 4.98 -0.58
CA LEU A 26 -1.50 5.16 -1.91
C LEU A 26 -1.47 6.60 -2.42
N ALA A 27 -1.36 7.60 -1.54
CA ALA A 27 -1.37 9.03 -1.88
C ALA A 27 -0.05 9.53 -2.50
N ASP A 28 0.50 8.82 -3.49
CA ASP A 28 1.67 9.21 -4.28
C ASP A 28 1.65 8.50 -5.62
N VAL A 29 1.82 9.28 -6.69
CA VAL A 29 1.66 8.77 -8.06
C VAL A 29 2.70 7.72 -8.42
N ARG A 30 3.93 7.81 -7.88
CA ARG A 30 5.00 6.85 -8.18
C ARG A 30 4.69 5.49 -7.57
N ARG A 31 4.18 5.47 -6.33
CA ARG A 31 3.72 4.25 -5.67
C ARG A 31 2.54 3.62 -6.41
N LEU A 32 1.63 4.41 -6.96
CA LEU A 32 0.55 3.89 -7.82
C LEU A 32 1.10 3.24 -9.10
N HIS A 33 2.08 3.86 -9.77
CA HIS A 33 2.73 3.22 -10.93
C HIS A 33 3.46 1.93 -10.56
N ILE A 34 4.16 1.89 -9.42
CA ILE A 34 4.81 0.68 -8.91
C ILE A 34 3.77 -0.43 -8.69
N LEU A 35 2.65 -0.13 -8.05
CA LEU A 35 1.58 -1.09 -7.82
C LEU A 35 0.96 -1.59 -9.14
N ASN A 36 0.79 -0.71 -10.13
CA ASN A 36 0.31 -1.11 -11.44
C ASN A 36 1.26 -2.11 -12.11
N GLU A 37 2.56 -1.81 -12.15
CA GLU A 37 3.55 -2.71 -12.73
C GLU A 37 3.63 -4.07 -12.01
N ILE A 38 3.53 -4.08 -10.68
CA ILE A 38 3.48 -5.32 -9.90
C ILE A 38 2.21 -6.12 -10.23
N THR A 39 1.09 -5.43 -10.42
CA THR A 39 -0.20 -6.07 -10.75
C THR A 39 -0.17 -6.69 -12.14
N ASP A 40 0.36 -5.97 -13.13
CA ASP A 40 0.45 -6.44 -14.51
C ASP A 40 1.43 -7.61 -14.66
N ALA A 41 2.52 -7.63 -13.89
CA ALA A 41 3.50 -8.72 -13.88
C ALA A 41 3.12 -9.91 -13.00
N GLY A 42 2.21 -9.73 -12.02
CA GLY A 42 1.87 -10.71 -10.99
C GLY A 42 2.92 -10.83 -9.89
N GLU A 43 4.19 -11.07 -10.27
CA GLU A 43 5.36 -10.92 -9.40
C GLU A 43 6.49 -10.23 -10.18
N VAL A 44 7.24 -9.35 -9.52
CA VAL A 44 8.33 -8.61 -10.17
C VAL A 44 9.56 -8.51 -9.29
N CYS A 45 10.74 -8.65 -9.88
CA CYS A 45 11.98 -8.40 -9.18
C CYS A 45 12.25 -6.89 -9.03
N VAL A 46 12.94 -6.49 -7.95
CA VAL A 46 13.38 -5.10 -7.77
C VAL A 46 14.23 -4.57 -8.93
N CYS A 47 15.03 -5.42 -9.56
CA CYS A 47 15.89 -5.05 -10.67
C CYS A 47 15.06 -4.72 -11.91
N ASP A 48 14.15 -5.61 -12.30
CA ASP A 48 13.24 -5.40 -13.44
C ASP A 48 12.35 -4.16 -13.24
N LEU A 49 11.87 -3.96 -12.01
CA LEU A 49 11.03 -2.82 -11.66
C LEU A 49 11.81 -1.49 -11.75
N SER A 50 13.10 -1.50 -11.37
CA SER A 50 13.99 -0.34 -11.48
C SER A 50 14.26 0.02 -12.94
N GLU A 51 14.46 -0.98 -13.80
CA GLU A 51 14.65 -0.77 -15.24
C GLU A 51 13.39 -0.23 -15.91
N LYS A 52 12.23 -0.87 -15.70
CA LYS A 52 10.95 -0.45 -16.30
C LYS A 52 10.57 0.98 -15.92
N LEU A 53 10.67 1.32 -14.64
CA LEU A 53 10.24 2.63 -14.14
C LEU A 53 11.31 3.72 -14.32
N HIS A 54 12.51 3.38 -14.79
CA HIS A 54 13.65 4.30 -14.91
C HIS A 54 13.95 5.04 -13.59
N VAL A 55 13.72 4.36 -12.45
CA VAL A 55 13.94 4.90 -11.10
C VAL A 55 15.13 4.18 -10.48
N PRO A 56 16.08 4.90 -9.84
CA PRO A 56 17.18 4.26 -9.12
C PRO A 56 16.68 3.31 -8.02
N GLN A 57 17.34 2.16 -7.86
CA GLN A 57 16.99 1.14 -6.87
C GLN A 57 16.90 1.68 -5.43
N SER A 58 17.69 2.70 -5.07
CA SER A 58 17.64 3.34 -3.74
C SER A 58 16.30 4.03 -3.48
N LYS A 59 15.78 4.76 -4.48
CA LYS A 59 14.46 5.41 -4.40
C LYS A 59 13.33 4.39 -4.46
N LEU A 60 13.50 3.35 -5.29
CA LEU A 60 12.52 2.29 -5.41
C LEU A 60 12.36 1.49 -4.11
N SER A 61 13.46 1.15 -3.45
CA SER A 61 13.46 0.45 -2.16
C SER A 61 12.72 1.23 -1.07
N TYR A 62 12.83 2.57 -1.07
CA TYR A 62 12.07 3.43 -0.16
C TYR A 62 10.56 3.32 -0.39
N HIS A 63 10.12 3.42 -1.64
CA HIS A 63 8.70 3.27 -1.99
C HIS A 63 8.17 1.87 -1.67
N LEU A 64 8.93 0.82 -2.00
CA LEU A 64 8.59 -0.57 -1.68
C LEU A 64 8.46 -0.79 -0.18
N LYS A 65 9.36 -0.21 0.63
CA LYS A 65 9.28 -0.30 2.08
C LYS A 65 7.97 0.30 2.61
N ILE A 66 7.56 1.48 2.13
CA ILE A 66 6.30 2.09 2.56
C ILE A 66 5.10 1.23 2.17
N LEU A 67 5.11 0.65 0.97
CA LEU A 67 4.05 -0.24 0.51
C LEU A 67 3.99 -1.55 1.31
N MET A 68 5.15 -2.10 1.70
CA MET A 68 5.23 -3.27 2.60
C MET A 68 4.74 -2.93 4.00
N ASP A 69 5.16 -1.79 4.56
CA ASP A 69 4.74 -1.35 5.89
C ASP A 69 3.22 -1.14 5.94
N ALA A 70 2.60 -0.72 4.83
CA ALA A 70 1.15 -0.61 4.68
C ALA A 70 0.46 -1.93 4.30
N GLU A 71 1.20 -3.04 4.24
CA GLU A 71 0.71 -4.39 3.92
C GLU A 71 0.10 -4.54 2.51
N LEU A 72 0.34 -3.56 1.62
CA LEU A 72 -0.22 -3.54 0.26
C LEU A 72 0.52 -4.49 -0.70
N ILE A 73 1.78 -4.78 -0.41
CA ILE A 73 2.62 -5.71 -1.15
C ILE A 73 3.28 -6.69 -0.20
N THR A 74 3.63 -7.86 -0.71
CA THR A 74 4.42 -8.85 0.01
C THR A 74 5.74 -9.09 -0.72
N LYS A 75 6.77 -9.48 0.04
CA LYS A 75 8.11 -9.77 -0.46
C LYS A 75 8.43 -11.24 -0.29
N ASP A 76 8.96 -11.85 -1.34
CA ASP A 76 9.52 -13.20 -1.33
C ASP A 76 11.00 -13.12 -1.75
N THR A 77 11.89 -13.71 -0.95
CA THR A 77 13.33 -13.71 -1.24
C THR A 77 13.72 -15.07 -1.80
N ARG A 78 14.15 -15.10 -3.06
CA ARG A 78 14.60 -16.31 -3.75
C ARG A 78 16.08 -16.17 -4.08
N GLY A 79 16.93 -16.76 -3.24
CA GLY A 79 18.39 -16.60 -3.32
C GLY A 79 18.80 -15.17 -3.02
N THR A 80 19.50 -14.52 -3.96
CA THR A 80 19.93 -13.12 -3.84
C THR A 80 18.87 -12.10 -4.27
N TRP A 81 17.76 -12.55 -4.85
CA TRP A 81 16.77 -11.68 -5.49
C TRP A 81 15.52 -11.56 -4.63
N SER A 82 14.99 -10.33 -4.53
CA SER A 82 13.72 -10.05 -3.86
C SER A 82 12.64 -9.82 -4.90
N TYR A 83 11.57 -10.59 -4.80
CA TYR A 83 10.37 -10.50 -5.63
C TYR A 83 9.25 -9.87 -4.82
N TYR A 84 8.50 -8.98 -5.47
CA TYR A 84 7.35 -8.30 -4.89
C TYR A 84 6.09 -8.69 -5.62
N LYS A 85 5.03 -8.91 -4.85
CA LYS A 85 3.69 -9.24 -5.36
C LYS A 85 2.63 -8.44 -4.61
N LEU A 86 1.51 -8.19 -5.27
CA LEU A 86 0.39 -7.48 -4.68
C LEU A 86 -0.22 -8.32 -3.54
N ASN A 87 -0.57 -7.67 -2.44
CA ASN A 87 -1.38 -8.30 -1.40
C ASN A 87 -2.86 -8.18 -1.76
N HIS A 88 -3.35 -9.13 -2.58
CA HIS A 88 -4.74 -9.12 -3.05
C HIS A 88 -5.76 -9.08 -1.91
N LYS A 89 -5.47 -9.72 -0.76
CA LYS A 89 -6.37 -9.72 0.39
C LYS A 89 -6.58 -8.31 0.94
N GLU A 90 -5.48 -7.59 1.16
CA GLU A 90 -5.53 -6.23 1.70
C GLU A 90 -6.07 -5.21 0.69
N MET A 91 -5.74 -5.38 -0.60
CA MET A 91 -6.31 -4.55 -1.68
C MET A 91 -7.81 -4.75 -1.82
N ASN A 92 -8.29 -6.00 -1.75
CA ASN A 92 -9.72 -6.28 -1.80
C ASN A 92 -10.44 -5.69 -0.59
N HIS A 93 -9.84 -5.72 0.60
CA HIS A 93 -10.44 -5.09 1.79
C HIS A 93 -10.52 -3.56 1.63
N LEU A 94 -9.49 -2.93 1.07
CA LEU A 94 -9.47 -1.49 0.74
C LEU A 94 -10.47 -1.06 -0.34
N LEU A 95 -10.77 -1.95 -1.28
CA LEU A 95 -11.71 -1.68 -2.38
C LEU A 95 -13.07 -2.31 -2.13
N SER A 96 -13.31 -2.84 -0.92
CA SER A 96 -14.53 -3.56 -0.58
C SER A 96 -15.70 -2.62 -0.31
N GLN A 97 -16.91 -3.19 -0.36
CA GLN A 97 -18.13 -2.51 0.06
C GLN A 97 -18.12 -2.14 1.56
N GLU A 98 -17.30 -2.78 2.40
CA GLU A 98 -17.23 -2.47 3.84
C GLU A 98 -16.76 -1.02 4.08
N LEU A 99 -15.81 -0.55 3.26
CA LEU A 99 -15.39 0.85 3.26
C LEU A 99 -16.48 1.79 2.75
N CYS A 100 -17.28 1.34 1.77
CA CYS A 100 -18.46 2.08 1.32
C CYS A 100 -19.46 2.26 2.46
N CYS A 101 -19.78 1.23 3.23
CA CYS A 101 -20.73 1.34 4.36
C CYS A 101 -20.22 2.26 5.49
N LEU A 102 -18.90 2.39 5.64
CA LEU A 102 -18.28 3.32 6.59
C LEU A 102 -18.47 4.80 6.21
N PHE A 103 -18.48 5.11 4.91
CA PHE A 103 -18.56 6.50 4.40
C PHE A 103 -19.90 6.85 3.73
N ARG A 104 -20.71 5.86 3.40
CA ARG A 104 -22.12 5.96 2.96
C ARG A 104 -22.96 5.08 3.89
N LYS A 105 -23.40 5.66 5.01
CA LYS A 105 -24.56 5.13 5.72
C LYS A 105 -25.80 5.56 4.93
N GLU A 106 -26.46 4.60 4.30
CA GLU A 106 -27.88 4.75 3.96
C GLU A 106 -28.74 4.63 5.22
#